data_AF-A0A2U1IY96-F1
#
_entry.id   AF-A0A2U1IY96-F1
#
_cell.length_a   1.000
_cell.length_b   1.000
_cell.length_c   1.000
_cell.angle_alpha   90.00
_cell.angle_beta   90.00
_cell.angle_gamma   90.00
#
_symmetry.space_group_name_H-M   'P 1'
#
loop_
_entity.id
_entity.type
_entity.pdbx_description
1 polymer ?
#
loop_
_entity_poly.entity_id
_entity_poly.type
_entity_poly.pdbx_seq_one_letter_code
_entity_poly.pdbx_strand_id
1 'polypeptide(L)'
;MYSNSGVDSSYNQGIYLSSFGLGSDKIILDFDSDCLKAGFSGEYKPLIKIPLRKEQQVIQDDFCETSFRLSPSKIGLFENPLRENDLKVINQVLKLTLIDLYKKYLLLDSRLRKVVIVESPSLPDPIKKLISKILLKDMFVPSITFFPGSLMSLMTLGKLEGLVVECGFNQTSITPVFDGRPLELYSKSTSIGYSQIQTHLSNLLCKHATYSLKGSENKSLLSDSILTFELTSHIIDNFMFASPLSPPLELIVDKNSPKTERYYNVTSDFLFDWYQQNCMASDIEFTWKTLSEVPITISIPGWIRERIFELFFFGDFASDLLGIVPLIVKIMKSVPVDLRRTLISQILVVGGLSVIPNLRLRILKDLVTLLLSDDRCKPLADSAALCDEVDPALQIDSVENDITSTINKNDVFNSHEKDTKNVHYKNSGLVFSPLNRAWIGTSIATSANINGFEISLDNFDEFGVSSQYM
;
A
#
# COMPACT_ATOMS: atom_id res chain seq x y z
N MET A 1 -41.82 41.30 7.83
CA MET A 1 -40.40 41.53 8.15
C MET A 1 -39.89 40.23 8.77
N TYR A 2 -39.55 39.20 8.01
CA TYR A 2 -38.28 38.93 7.29
C TYR A 2 -37.03 38.91 8.18
N SER A 3 -36.51 37.70 8.42
CA SER A 3 -35.09 37.28 8.41
C SER A 3 -35.02 35.79 8.81
N ASN A 4 -35.02 34.84 7.86
CA ASN A 4 -33.85 34.20 7.24
C ASN A 4 -32.72 33.82 8.22
N SER A 5 -32.66 32.54 8.58
CA SER A 5 -31.40 31.79 8.61
C SER A 5 -31.67 30.43 7.94
N GLY A 6 -31.23 30.33 6.68
CA GLY A 6 -31.28 29.10 5.90
C GLY A 6 -30.23 28.13 6.42
N VAL A 7 -30.67 26.93 6.75
CA VAL A 7 -29.81 25.75 6.84
C VAL A 7 -30.01 25.01 5.53
N ASP A 8 -28.97 24.99 4.71
CA ASP A 8 -28.95 24.37 3.39
C ASP A 8 -29.35 22.89 3.47
N SER A 9 -30.52 22.59 2.93
CA SER A 9 -31.06 21.27 2.70
C SER A 9 -30.48 20.62 1.44
N SER A 10 -29.14 20.54 1.36
CA SER A 10 -28.41 20.05 0.17
C SER A 10 -27.54 18.81 0.43
N TYR A 11 -27.88 17.98 1.42
CA TYR A 11 -27.22 16.68 1.68
C TYR A 11 -28.11 15.45 1.48
N ASN A 12 -29.35 15.61 0.99
CA ASN A 12 -30.30 14.51 0.79
C ASN A 12 -30.84 14.44 -0.65
N GLN A 13 -29.95 14.52 -1.63
CA GLN A 13 -30.25 14.13 -3.00
C GLN A 13 -29.08 13.31 -3.55
N GLY A 14 -29.31 12.01 -3.78
CA GLY A 14 -28.48 11.26 -4.72
C GLY A 14 -27.93 9.91 -4.30
N ILE A 15 -28.44 9.24 -3.24
CA ILE A 15 -28.44 7.75 -3.28
C ILE A 15 -29.59 7.35 -4.20
N TYR A 16 -29.46 7.69 -5.48
CA TYR A 16 -30.15 6.94 -6.49
C TYR A 16 -29.51 5.57 -6.45
N LEU A 17 -30.29 4.61 -5.94
CA LEU A 17 -30.16 3.21 -6.28
C LEU A 17 -29.72 3.13 -7.74
N SER A 18 -28.44 2.86 -7.97
CA SER A 18 -27.99 2.28 -9.22
C SER A 18 -28.86 1.05 -9.39
N SER A 19 -29.64 1.13 -10.46
CA SER A 19 -30.72 0.21 -10.77
C SER A 19 -30.22 -1.22 -10.63
N PHE A 20 -30.98 -2.04 -9.91
CA PHE A 20 -30.78 -3.47 -9.75
C PHE A 20 -30.30 -4.14 -11.05
N GLY A 21 -28.98 -4.31 -11.16
CA GLY A 21 -28.38 -5.42 -11.87
C GLY A 21 -28.61 -6.66 -11.00
N LEU A 22 -29.77 -7.28 -11.14
CA LEU A 22 -30.02 -8.63 -10.64
C LEU A 22 -29.10 -9.61 -11.41
N GLY A 23 -27.86 -9.70 -10.94
CA GLY A 23 -26.94 -10.80 -11.25
C GLY A 23 -25.58 -10.36 -11.79
N SER A 24 -24.62 -10.03 -10.91
CA SER A 24 -23.18 -10.33 -11.11
C SER A 24 -22.24 -9.74 -10.06
N ASP A 25 -22.61 -8.66 -9.37
CA ASP A 25 -21.60 -7.94 -8.56
C ASP A 25 -21.07 -8.81 -7.44
N LYS A 26 -19.75 -8.97 -7.40
CA LYS A 26 -19.04 -9.75 -6.38
C LYS A 26 -18.54 -8.81 -5.29
N ILE A 27 -18.38 -9.33 -4.09
CA ILE A 27 -17.79 -8.61 -2.96
C ILE A 27 -16.28 -8.75 -3.05
N ILE A 28 -15.55 -7.65 -2.97
CA ILE A 28 -14.09 -7.67 -3.05
C ILE A 28 -13.53 -7.42 -1.66
N LEU A 29 -12.72 -8.35 -1.17
CA LEU A 29 -12.01 -8.27 0.11
C LEU A 29 -10.50 -8.22 -0.16
N ASP A 30 -9.85 -7.13 0.24
CA ASP A 30 -8.40 -6.96 0.15
C ASP A 30 -7.82 -6.99 1.56
N PHE A 31 -7.10 -8.07 1.87
CA PHE A 31 -6.48 -8.29 3.17
C PHE A 31 -5.02 -7.83 3.13
N ASP A 32 -4.77 -6.66 3.73
CA ASP A 32 -3.43 -6.18 4.01
C ASP A 32 -3.01 -6.56 5.44
N SER A 33 -1.71 -6.47 5.76
CA SER A 33 -1.18 -6.82 7.08
C SER A 33 -1.80 -6.01 8.25
N ASP A 34 -2.29 -4.79 7.97
CA ASP A 34 -2.84 -3.87 8.98
C ASP A 34 -4.34 -3.60 8.83
N CYS A 35 -4.93 -3.80 7.64
CA CYS A 35 -6.32 -3.46 7.40
C CYS A 35 -7.01 -4.40 6.41
N LEU A 36 -8.32 -4.52 6.53
CA LEU A 36 -9.21 -5.12 5.54
C LEU A 36 -9.90 -4.01 4.75
N LYS A 37 -9.71 -3.97 3.43
CA LYS A 37 -10.51 -3.12 2.54
C LYS A 37 -11.62 -3.95 1.90
N ALA A 38 -12.82 -3.39 1.83
CA ALA A 38 -13.97 -4.08 1.28
C ALA A 38 -14.87 -3.15 0.47
N GLY A 39 -15.58 -3.72 -0.51
CA GLY A 39 -16.57 -3.02 -1.32
C GLY A 39 -17.12 -3.90 -2.44
N PHE A 40 -17.71 -3.28 -3.46
CA PHE A 40 -18.37 -3.98 -4.56
C PHE A 40 -17.55 -3.92 -5.86
N SER A 41 -17.60 -4.98 -6.65
CA SER A 41 -17.07 -4.94 -8.02
C SER A 41 -17.78 -3.87 -8.84
N GLY A 42 -17.01 -3.10 -9.61
CA GLY A 42 -17.49 -1.98 -10.42
C GLY A 42 -17.27 -0.62 -9.78
N GLU A 43 -16.94 -0.56 -8.48
CA GLU A 43 -16.59 0.69 -7.83
C GLU A 43 -15.10 1.06 -8.07
N TYR A 44 -14.81 2.36 -8.06
CA TYR A 44 -13.47 2.91 -8.31
C TYR A 44 -12.61 3.07 -7.03
N LYS A 45 -13.18 2.78 -5.85
CA LYS A 45 -12.51 2.79 -4.55
C LYS A 45 -13.21 1.80 -3.62
N PRO A 46 -12.51 1.22 -2.62
CA PRO A 46 -13.16 0.42 -1.60
C PRO A 46 -14.19 1.24 -0.83
N LEU A 47 -15.31 0.62 -0.49
CA LEU A 47 -16.38 1.22 0.32
C LEU A 47 -15.88 1.53 1.74
N ILE A 48 -15.12 0.60 2.33
CA ILE A 48 -14.67 0.70 3.71
C ILE A 48 -13.25 0.14 3.88
N LYS A 49 -12.49 0.73 4.80
CA LYS A 49 -11.21 0.24 5.32
C LYS A 49 -11.36 -0.01 6.83
N ILE A 50 -11.22 -1.25 7.26
CA ILE A 50 -11.32 -1.66 8.65
C ILE A 50 -9.90 -1.97 9.16
N PRO A 51 -9.36 -1.22 10.13
CA PRO A 51 -8.07 -1.58 10.71
C PRO A 51 -8.20 -2.86 11.53
N LEU A 52 -7.27 -3.78 11.32
CA LEU A 52 -7.17 -5.07 11.99
C LEU A 52 -6.39 -4.97 13.31
N ARG A 53 -5.73 -3.83 13.57
CA ARG A 53 -5.00 -3.51 14.81
C ARG A 53 -5.86 -2.83 15.89
N LYS A 54 -7.17 -3.07 15.92
CA LYS A 54 -8.04 -2.45 16.94
C LYS A 54 -7.86 -3.13 18.30
N GLU A 55 -7.74 -2.32 19.35
CA GLU A 55 -8.05 -2.75 20.71
C GLU A 55 -9.53 -3.17 20.75
N GLN A 56 -9.80 -4.47 20.66
CA GLN A 56 -11.16 -4.96 20.82
C GLN A 56 -11.48 -4.95 22.31
N GLN A 57 -12.26 -3.95 22.75
CA GLN A 57 -12.88 -3.98 24.07
C GLN A 57 -13.97 -5.05 24.09
N VAL A 58 -13.80 -6.02 24.97
CA VAL A 58 -14.77 -7.08 25.23
C VAL A 58 -15.94 -6.48 26.00
N ILE A 59 -17.13 -6.48 25.41
CA ILE A 59 -18.39 -6.26 26.15
C ILE A 59 -18.75 -7.60 26.78
N GLN A 60 -18.78 -7.65 28.12
CA GLN A 60 -19.41 -8.75 28.84
C GLN A 60 -20.92 -8.66 28.62
N ASP A 61 -21.49 -9.54 27.80
CA ASP A 61 -22.90 -9.89 27.89
C ASP A 61 -23.02 -11.15 28.76
N ASP A 62 -23.66 -10.99 29.93
CA ASP A 62 -23.78 -11.97 31.01
C ASP A 62 -24.65 -13.21 30.70
N PHE A 63 -24.90 -13.55 29.42
CA PHE A 63 -25.91 -14.58 29.06
C PHE A 63 -25.51 -15.63 28.01
N CYS A 64 -24.23 -15.82 27.67
CA CYS A 64 -23.85 -16.96 26.81
C CYS A 64 -22.46 -17.53 27.09
N GLU A 65 -22.38 -18.86 27.18
CA GLU A 65 -21.16 -19.63 27.43
C GLU A 65 -20.12 -19.41 26.32
N THR A 66 -18.87 -19.19 26.73
CA THR A 66 -17.65 -18.89 25.94
C THR A 66 -17.38 -17.42 25.61
N SER A 67 -17.48 -16.55 26.61
CA SER A 67 -16.85 -15.23 26.62
C SER A 67 -15.33 -15.34 26.75
N PHE A 68 -14.60 -15.18 25.64
CA PHE A 68 -13.14 -15.06 25.66
C PHE A 68 -12.72 -13.61 25.83
N ARG A 69 -11.86 -13.35 26.82
CA ARG A 69 -11.09 -12.10 26.92
C ARG A 69 -10.04 -12.07 25.81
N LEU A 70 -10.31 -11.38 24.72
CA LEU A 70 -9.25 -10.83 23.89
C LEU A 70 -8.67 -9.63 24.63
N SER A 71 -7.45 -9.79 25.16
CA SER A 71 -6.65 -8.66 25.61
C SER A 71 -6.41 -7.74 24.41
N PRO A 72 -6.40 -6.41 24.55
CA PRO A 72 -5.95 -5.51 23.49
C PRO A 72 -4.54 -5.91 23.07
N SER A 73 -4.41 -6.68 22.00
CA SER A 73 -3.12 -6.99 21.44
C SER A 73 -2.65 -5.73 20.73
N LYS A 74 -1.62 -5.08 21.27
CA LYS A 74 -0.85 -4.05 20.55
C LYS A 74 -0.26 -4.57 19.23
N ILE A 75 -0.33 -5.87 18.99
CA ILE A 75 0.23 -6.65 17.88
C ILE A 75 -0.86 -6.82 16.81
N GLY A 76 -0.50 -6.57 15.55
CA GLY A 76 -1.41 -6.72 14.41
C GLY A 76 -1.89 -8.16 14.25
N LEU A 77 -3.07 -8.35 13.67
CA LEU A 77 -3.69 -9.68 13.53
C LEU A 77 -2.75 -10.71 12.89
N PHE A 78 -2.00 -10.28 11.87
CA PHE A 78 -1.07 -11.09 11.10
C PHE A 78 0.37 -11.10 11.66
N GLU A 79 0.64 -10.40 12.75
CA GLU A 79 1.90 -10.44 13.51
C GLU A 79 1.87 -11.52 14.60
N ASN A 80 0.69 -12.09 14.88
CA ASN A 80 0.56 -13.17 15.85
C ASN A 80 1.30 -14.44 15.36
N PRO A 81 1.98 -15.16 16.27
CA PRO A 81 2.57 -16.45 15.93
C PRO A 81 1.51 -17.39 15.34
N LEU A 82 1.84 -18.16 14.31
CA LEU A 82 0.89 -19.07 13.65
C LEU A 82 0.76 -20.42 14.39
N ARG A 83 0.70 -20.39 15.73
CA ARG A 83 0.49 -21.59 16.56
C ARG A 83 -1.00 -21.89 16.65
N GLU A 84 -1.37 -23.14 16.97
CA GLU A 84 -2.77 -23.56 16.99
C GLU A 84 -3.68 -22.69 17.89
N ASN A 85 -3.19 -22.29 19.06
CA ASN A 85 -3.98 -21.45 19.98
C ASN A 85 -4.17 -20.03 19.43
N ASP A 86 -3.12 -19.45 18.86
CA ASP A 86 -3.16 -18.12 18.26
C ASP A 86 -4.07 -18.12 17.02
N LEU A 87 -4.03 -19.19 16.20
CA LEU A 87 -4.92 -19.37 15.06
C LEU A 87 -6.40 -19.44 15.46
N LYS A 88 -6.74 -19.99 16.62
CA LYS A 88 -8.13 -19.97 17.14
C LYS A 88 -8.58 -18.55 17.45
N VAL A 89 -7.70 -17.76 18.05
CA VAL A 89 -7.96 -16.34 18.38
C VAL A 89 -8.11 -15.54 17.08
N ILE A 90 -7.16 -15.68 16.14
CA ILE A 90 -7.21 -15.03 14.82
C ILE A 90 -8.52 -15.40 14.09
N ASN A 91 -8.91 -16.68 14.11
CA ASN A 91 -10.14 -17.14 13.49
C ASN A 91 -11.39 -16.44 14.07
N GLN A 92 -11.46 -16.29 15.40
CA GLN A 92 -12.56 -15.60 16.05
C GLN A 92 -12.59 -14.11 15.70
N VAL A 93 -11.43 -13.43 15.75
CA VAL A 93 -11.32 -12.00 15.40
C VAL A 93 -11.69 -11.76 13.94
N LEU A 94 -11.19 -12.57 13.02
CA LEU A 94 -11.55 -12.51 11.60
C LEU A 94 -13.05 -12.73 11.39
N LYS A 95 -13.62 -13.74 12.05
CA LYS A 95 -15.04 -14.06 11.93
C LYS A 95 -15.91 -12.89 12.40
N LEU A 96 -15.63 -12.33 13.57
CA LEU A 96 -16.37 -11.17 14.08
C LEU A 96 -16.20 -9.96 13.16
N THR A 97 -14.99 -9.71 12.66
CA THR A 97 -14.70 -8.60 11.75
C THR A 97 -15.47 -8.74 10.43
N LEU A 98 -15.54 -9.94 9.86
CA LEU A 98 -16.30 -10.21 8.64
C LEU A 98 -17.81 -10.15 8.89
N ILE A 99 -18.31 -10.65 10.02
CA ILE A 99 -19.74 -10.50 10.37
C ILE A 99 -20.10 -9.01 10.51
N ASP A 100 -19.26 -8.23 11.20
CA ASP A 100 -19.45 -6.79 11.34
C ASP A 100 -19.36 -6.07 10.00
N LEU A 101 -18.44 -6.49 9.12
CA LEU A 101 -18.34 -5.98 7.75
C LEU A 101 -19.67 -6.12 7.02
N TYR A 102 -20.26 -7.32 7.00
CA TYR A 102 -21.52 -7.58 6.31
C TYR A 102 -22.71 -6.88 6.96
N LYS A 103 -22.79 -6.87 8.30
CA LYS A 103 -23.92 -6.29 9.04
C LYS A 103 -23.92 -4.77 9.10
N LYS A 104 -22.76 -4.14 9.25
CA LYS A 104 -22.66 -2.68 9.49
C LYS A 104 -22.37 -1.88 8.23
N TYR A 105 -21.60 -2.44 7.29
CA TYR A 105 -21.10 -1.68 6.14
C TYR A 105 -21.68 -2.15 4.82
N LEU A 106 -21.65 -3.47 4.53
CA LEU A 106 -22.18 -4.00 3.26
C LEU A 106 -23.71 -4.09 3.24
N LEU A 107 -24.35 -4.21 4.41
CA LEU A 107 -25.80 -4.28 4.60
C LEU A 107 -26.48 -5.37 3.74
N LEU A 108 -25.82 -6.53 3.63
CA LEU A 108 -26.27 -7.62 2.77
C LEU A 108 -26.06 -9.00 3.41
N ASP A 109 -26.82 -9.98 2.94
CA ASP A 109 -26.66 -11.38 3.31
C ASP A 109 -25.48 -12.01 2.54
N SER A 110 -24.53 -12.58 3.29
CA SER A 110 -23.36 -13.29 2.78
C SER A 110 -23.67 -14.40 1.80
N ARG A 111 -24.86 -14.99 1.90
CA ARG A 111 -25.27 -16.12 1.06
C ARG A 111 -25.63 -15.73 -0.37
N LEU A 112 -25.80 -14.43 -0.64
CA LEU A 112 -26.34 -13.96 -1.91
C LEU A 112 -25.27 -13.65 -2.96
N ARG A 113 -24.02 -13.41 -2.56
CA ARG A 113 -22.97 -12.87 -3.43
C ARG A 113 -21.67 -13.63 -3.28
N LYS A 114 -21.02 -13.93 -4.41
CA LYS A 114 -19.67 -14.49 -4.45
C LYS A 114 -18.65 -13.47 -3.94
N VAL A 115 -17.52 -13.95 -3.43
CA VAL A 115 -16.46 -13.11 -2.87
C VAL A 115 -15.17 -13.28 -3.68
N VAL A 116 -14.51 -12.18 -4.02
CA VAL A 116 -13.16 -12.16 -4.58
C VAL A 116 -12.22 -11.65 -3.51
N ILE A 117 -11.16 -12.39 -3.26
CA ILE A 117 -10.14 -12.07 -2.27
C ILE A 117 -8.89 -11.62 -3.03
N VAL A 118 -8.41 -10.43 -2.72
CA VAL A 118 -7.12 -9.94 -3.21
C VAL A 118 -6.03 -10.55 -2.33
N GLU A 119 -5.17 -11.34 -2.95
CA GLU A 119 -4.08 -12.06 -2.29
C GLU A 119 -2.79 -11.24 -2.36
N SER A 120 -2.35 -10.74 -1.21
CA SER A 120 -1.00 -10.20 -1.06
C SER A 120 0.03 -11.33 -0.93
N PRO A 121 1.24 -11.20 -1.49
CA PRO A 121 2.34 -12.14 -1.26
C PRO A 121 2.73 -12.30 0.22
N SER A 122 2.27 -11.38 1.08
CA SER A 122 2.49 -11.46 2.53
C SER A 122 1.47 -12.31 3.28
N LEU A 123 0.42 -12.82 2.63
CA LEU A 123 -0.68 -13.51 3.30
C LEU A 123 -0.29 -14.97 3.59
N PRO A 124 -0.16 -15.39 4.87
CA PRO A 124 0.24 -16.76 5.17
C PRO A 124 -0.88 -17.78 4.87
N ASP A 125 -0.51 -18.96 4.39
CA ASP A 125 -1.45 -20.04 4.06
C ASP A 125 -2.40 -20.44 5.21
N PRO A 126 -1.97 -20.52 6.49
CA PRO A 126 -2.87 -20.84 7.58
C PRO A 126 -4.01 -19.82 7.68
N ILE A 127 -3.71 -18.54 7.49
CA ILE A 127 -4.69 -17.46 7.50
C ILE A 127 -5.59 -17.54 6.26
N LYS A 128 -5.03 -17.81 5.08
CA LYS A 128 -5.80 -18.03 3.84
C LYS A 128 -6.85 -19.14 4.02
N LYS A 129 -6.46 -20.25 4.66
CA LYS A 129 -7.36 -21.37 5.01
C LYS A 129 -8.43 -20.96 6.02
N LEU A 130 -8.09 -20.15 7.02
CA LEU A 130 -9.07 -19.62 7.99
C LEU A 130 -10.10 -18.70 7.32
N ILE A 131 -9.66 -17.73 6.52
CA ILE A 131 -10.56 -16.81 5.79
C ILE A 131 -11.52 -17.62 4.91
N SER A 132 -10.98 -18.59 4.17
CA SER A 132 -11.79 -19.45 3.29
C SER A 132 -12.81 -20.28 4.08
N LYS A 133 -12.39 -20.87 5.21
CA LYS A 133 -13.28 -21.62 6.11
C LYS A 133 -14.39 -20.74 6.67
N ILE A 134 -14.08 -19.54 7.14
CA ILE A 134 -15.07 -18.60 7.69
C ILE A 134 -16.10 -18.23 6.61
N LEU A 135 -15.64 -17.83 5.43
CA LEU A 135 -16.54 -17.40 4.36
C LEU A 135 -17.43 -18.55 3.86
N LEU A 136 -16.87 -19.72 3.60
CA LEU A 136 -17.61 -20.86 3.01
C LEU A 136 -18.40 -21.66 4.05
N LYS A 137 -17.81 -22.01 5.20
CA LYS A 137 -18.45 -22.91 6.19
C LYS A 137 -19.26 -22.15 7.25
N ASP A 138 -18.82 -20.98 7.69
CA ASP A 138 -19.50 -20.24 8.76
C ASP A 138 -20.49 -19.19 8.24
N MET A 139 -20.15 -18.51 7.14
CA MET A 139 -20.98 -17.45 6.53
C MET A 139 -21.76 -17.90 5.29
N PHE A 140 -21.49 -19.12 4.81
CA PHE A 140 -22.17 -19.75 3.67
C PHE A 140 -22.16 -18.91 2.39
N VAL A 141 -21.03 -18.24 2.13
CA VAL A 141 -20.80 -17.56 0.84
C VAL A 141 -20.83 -18.59 -0.30
N PRO A 142 -21.46 -18.30 -1.46
CA PRO A 142 -21.59 -19.26 -2.55
C PRO A 142 -20.27 -19.81 -3.11
N SER A 143 -19.31 -18.91 -3.38
CA SER A 143 -17.96 -19.27 -3.77
C SER A 143 -16.98 -18.11 -3.51
N ILE A 144 -15.71 -18.46 -3.38
CA ILE A 144 -14.58 -17.53 -3.24
C ILE A 144 -13.59 -17.68 -4.41
N THR A 145 -12.90 -16.61 -4.78
CA THR A 145 -11.82 -16.62 -5.78
C THR A 145 -10.65 -15.77 -5.27
N PHE A 146 -9.42 -16.24 -5.44
CA PHE A 146 -8.21 -15.47 -5.11
C PHE A 146 -7.61 -14.83 -6.36
N PHE A 147 -7.35 -13.53 -6.29
CA PHE A 147 -6.62 -12.79 -7.32
C PHE A 147 -5.29 -12.27 -6.77
N PRO A 148 -4.15 -12.48 -7.46
CA PRO A 148 -2.87 -11.94 -7.03
C PRO A 148 -2.87 -10.40 -7.03
N GLY A 149 -2.57 -9.79 -5.89
CA GLY A 149 -2.58 -8.34 -5.71
C GLY A 149 -1.62 -7.60 -6.64
N SER A 150 -0.47 -8.22 -6.93
CA SER A 150 0.54 -7.68 -7.83
C SER A 150 0.03 -7.56 -9.27
N LEU A 151 -0.60 -8.62 -9.78
CA LEU A 151 -1.23 -8.63 -11.11
C LEU A 151 -2.39 -7.63 -11.15
N MET A 152 -3.26 -7.63 -10.14
CA MET A 152 -4.40 -6.71 -10.09
C MET A 152 -3.92 -5.24 -10.06
N SER A 153 -2.83 -4.94 -9.37
CA SER A 153 -2.23 -3.62 -9.39
C SER A 153 -1.79 -3.19 -10.79
N LEU A 154 -1.18 -4.07 -11.59
CA LEU A 154 -0.81 -3.79 -12.98
C LEU A 154 -2.03 -3.64 -13.91
N MET A 155 -3.09 -4.40 -13.66
CA MET A 155 -4.34 -4.33 -14.43
C MET A 155 -4.97 -2.93 -14.40
N THR A 156 -4.74 -2.16 -13.33
CA THR A 156 -5.19 -0.75 -13.27
C THR A 156 -4.58 0.13 -14.36
N LEU A 157 -3.39 -0.23 -14.85
CA LEU A 157 -2.67 0.43 -15.95
C LEU A 157 -2.89 -0.26 -17.30
N GLY A 158 -3.72 -1.30 -17.36
CA GLY A 158 -3.91 -2.13 -18.55
C GLY A 158 -2.65 -2.93 -18.94
N LYS A 159 -1.75 -3.20 -17.99
CA LYS A 159 -0.51 -3.95 -18.22
C LYS A 159 -0.63 -5.37 -17.64
N LEU A 160 0.00 -6.32 -18.33
CA LEU A 160 0.11 -7.73 -17.91
C LEU A 160 1.55 -8.11 -17.52
N GLU A 161 2.48 -7.18 -17.67
CA GLU A 161 3.90 -7.36 -17.43
C GLU A 161 4.41 -6.21 -16.57
N GLY A 162 5.41 -6.48 -15.72
CA GLY A 162 6.05 -5.45 -14.92
C GLY A 162 6.64 -5.97 -13.62
N LEU A 163 7.44 -5.13 -12.97
CA LEU A 163 7.99 -5.39 -11.65
C LEU A 163 7.17 -4.63 -10.60
N VAL A 164 6.38 -5.35 -9.80
CA VAL A 164 5.50 -4.72 -8.80
C VAL A 164 6.20 -4.69 -7.44
N VAL A 165 6.39 -3.50 -6.89
CA VAL A 165 6.93 -3.22 -5.55
C VAL A 165 5.75 -2.89 -4.64
N GLU A 166 5.34 -3.84 -3.80
CA GLU A 166 4.21 -3.73 -2.89
C GLU A 166 4.72 -3.37 -1.48
N CYS A 167 4.61 -2.09 -1.13
CA CYS A 167 4.99 -1.55 0.18
C CYS A 167 3.87 -1.81 1.20
N GLY A 168 3.92 -2.98 1.85
CA GLY A 168 3.00 -3.37 2.91
C GLY A 168 3.31 -2.74 4.27
N PHE A 169 2.51 -3.08 5.27
CA PHE A 169 2.70 -2.58 6.62
C PHE A 169 3.88 -3.26 7.35
N ASN A 170 4.00 -4.58 7.28
CA ASN A 170 5.09 -5.32 7.95
C ASN A 170 6.30 -5.58 7.06
N GLN A 171 6.06 -5.75 5.75
CA GLN A 171 7.10 -6.09 4.80
C GLN A 171 6.83 -5.39 3.47
N THR A 172 7.87 -5.29 2.66
CA THR A 172 7.76 -4.88 1.26
C THR A 172 8.12 -6.06 0.38
N SER A 173 7.22 -6.47 -0.50
CA SER A 173 7.43 -7.53 -1.48
C SER A 173 7.65 -6.97 -2.87
N ILE A 174 8.55 -7.58 -3.63
CA ILE A 174 8.75 -7.29 -5.04
C ILE A 174 8.41 -8.55 -5.82
N THR A 175 7.41 -8.44 -6.69
CA THR A 175 6.89 -9.55 -7.49
C THR A 175 7.03 -9.21 -8.98
N PRO A 176 7.90 -9.92 -9.73
CA PRO A 176 7.90 -9.82 -11.18
C PRO A 176 6.67 -10.51 -11.75
N VAL A 177 5.95 -9.83 -12.63
CA VAL A 177 4.78 -10.35 -13.34
C VAL A 177 5.10 -10.37 -14.83
N PHE A 178 4.83 -11.48 -15.50
CA PHE A 178 5.04 -11.63 -16.93
C PHE A 178 3.91 -12.43 -17.56
N ASP A 179 3.38 -11.98 -18.69
CA ASP A 179 2.23 -12.57 -19.39
C ASP A 179 1.04 -12.89 -18.45
N GLY A 180 0.73 -11.94 -17.56
CA GLY A 180 -0.36 -12.08 -16.60
C GLY A 180 -0.09 -13.08 -15.47
N ARG A 181 1.14 -13.56 -15.30
CA ARG A 181 1.52 -14.52 -14.25
C ARG A 181 2.53 -13.91 -13.30
N PRO A 182 2.21 -13.81 -11.99
CA PRO A 182 3.21 -13.56 -10.97
C PRO A 182 4.27 -14.67 -10.98
N LEU A 183 5.55 -14.30 -11.06
CA LEU A 183 6.66 -15.25 -11.06
C LEU A 183 7.20 -15.41 -9.63
N GLU A 184 6.44 -16.12 -8.80
CA GLU A 184 6.69 -16.26 -7.35
C GLU A 184 8.09 -16.79 -7.02
N LEU A 185 8.65 -17.67 -7.86
CA LEU A 185 10.02 -18.20 -7.73
C LEU A 185 11.11 -17.11 -7.71
N TYR A 186 10.85 -15.95 -8.31
CA TYR A 186 11.78 -14.82 -8.37
C TYR A 186 11.36 -13.67 -7.46
N SER A 187 10.19 -13.74 -6.84
CA SER A 187 9.73 -12.75 -5.88
C SER A 187 10.63 -12.73 -4.66
N LYS A 188 10.87 -11.54 -4.12
CA LYS A 188 11.62 -11.37 -2.88
C LYS A 188 10.95 -10.33 -2.01
N SER A 189 11.08 -10.50 -0.70
CA SER A 189 10.58 -9.55 0.29
C SER A 189 11.69 -9.10 1.22
N THR A 190 11.44 -7.98 1.87
CA THR A 190 12.24 -7.46 2.98
C THR A 190 11.29 -7.06 4.12
N SER A 191 11.74 -7.22 5.37
CA SER A 191 10.97 -6.84 6.56
C SER A 191 10.87 -5.32 6.79
N ILE A 192 11.29 -4.52 5.80
CA ILE A 192 11.15 -3.07 5.83
C ILE A 192 9.78 -2.70 5.24
N GLY A 193 8.75 -2.73 6.09
CA GLY A 193 7.43 -2.16 5.81
C GLY A 193 7.22 -0.81 6.50
N TYR A 194 5.97 -0.32 6.48
CA TYR A 194 5.56 0.88 7.22
C TYR A 194 5.92 0.80 8.72
N SER A 195 5.68 -0.35 9.36
CA SER A 195 5.96 -0.58 10.79
C SER A 195 7.44 -0.39 11.13
N GLN A 196 8.34 -0.92 10.29
CA GLN A 196 9.79 -0.79 10.52
C GLN A 196 10.26 0.66 10.37
N ILE A 197 9.71 1.40 9.39
CA ILE A 197 9.97 2.84 9.24
C ILE A 197 9.43 3.63 10.43
N GLN A 198 8.29 3.23 10.97
CA GLN A 198 7.70 3.84 12.15
C GLN A 198 8.53 3.59 13.41
N THR A 199 9.04 2.37 13.63
CA THR A 199 9.98 2.08 14.72
C THR A 199 11.27 2.86 14.55
N HIS A 200 11.80 2.96 13.33
CA HIS A 200 12.97 3.77 13.04
C HIS A 200 12.72 5.26 13.33
N LEU A 201 11.57 5.80 12.94
CA LEU A 201 11.15 7.16 13.25
C LEU A 201 11.16 7.39 14.75
N SER A 202 10.51 6.52 15.53
CA SER A 202 10.41 6.66 16.97
C SER A 202 11.79 6.75 17.63
N ASN A 203 12.72 5.90 17.19
CA ASN A 203 14.10 5.91 17.69
C ASN A 203 14.82 7.23 17.38
N LEU A 204 14.61 7.80 16.19
CA LEU A 204 15.19 9.10 15.81
C LEU A 204 14.54 10.26 16.57
N LEU A 205 13.22 10.24 16.73
CA LEU A 205 12.48 11.28 17.45
C LEU A 205 12.86 11.32 18.93
N CYS A 206 12.98 10.17 19.60
CA CYS A 206 13.41 10.12 21.00
C CYS A 206 14.82 10.71 21.22
N LYS A 207 15.70 10.58 20.22
CA LYS A 207 17.08 11.08 20.30
C LYS A 207 17.22 12.56 19.96
N HIS A 208 16.42 13.06 19.01
CA HIS A 208 16.72 14.33 18.35
C HIS A 208 15.56 15.32 18.29
N ALA A 209 14.31 14.85 18.45
CA ALA A 209 13.16 15.74 18.46
C ALA A 209 12.86 16.23 19.89
N THR A 210 12.25 17.40 19.97
CA THR A 210 11.87 18.01 21.25
C THR A 210 10.40 18.34 21.28
N TYR A 211 9.83 18.50 22.46
CA TYR A 211 8.49 19.01 22.66
C TYR A 211 8.46 20.06 23.77
N SER A 212 7.48 20.95 23.71
CA SER A 212 7.17 21.91 24.77
C SER A 212 5.68 21.88 25.10
N LEU A 213 5.36 22.13 26.37
CA LEU A 213 3.99 22.32 26.83
C LEU A 213 3.52 23.73 26.44
N LYS A 214 2.24 23.86 26.08
CA LYS A 214 1.67 25.15 25.70
C LYS A 214 1.84 26.17 26.84
N GLY A 215 2.61 27.24 26.59
CA GLY A 215 2.93 28.28 27.58
C GLY A 215 4.24 28.09 28.34
N SER A 216 5.01 27.04 28.07
CA SER A 216 6.36 26.83 28.58
C SER A 216 7.39 26.98 27.45
N GLU A 217 8.46 27.74 27.68
CA GLU A 217 9.60 27.82 26.75
C GLU A 217 10.57 26.64 26.90
N ASN A 218 10.43 25.83 27.95
CA ASN A 218 11.31 24.68 28.17
C ASN A 218 11.01 23.57 27.14
N LYS A 219 12.00 23.30 26.29
CA LYS A 219 12.01 22.16 25.35
C LYS A 219 12.60 20.92 26.05
N SER A 220 11.86 19.82 26.03
CA SER A 220 12.31 18.50 26.51
C SER A 220 12.36 17.50 25.36
N LEU A 221 13.22 16.46 25.47
CA LEU A 221 13.26 15.38 24.48
C LEU A 221 11.98 14.55 24.51
N LEU A 222 11.54 14.04 23.36
CA LEU A 222 10.41 13.10 23.30
C LEU A 222 10.76 11.78 23.98
N SER A 223 9.76 11.17 24.60
CA SER A 223 9.84 9.84 25.20
C SER A 223 8.86 8.89 24.53
N ASP A 224 9.12 7.58 24.65
CA ASP A 224 8.29 6.52 24.06
C ASP A 224 6.83 6.56 24.56
N SER A 225 6.57 7.16 25.72
CA SER A 225 5.21 7.31 26.26
C SER A 225 4.35 8.31 25.47
N ILE A 226 4.97 9.27 24.79
CA ILE A 226 4.29 10.29 23.98
C ILE A 226 4.12 9.79 22.54
N LEU A 227 5.07 9.00 22.04
CA LEU A 227 5.10 8.50 20.67
C LEU A 227 4.11 7.36 20.46
N THR A 228 2.83 7.71 20.30
CA THR A 228 1.80 6.74 19.92
C THR A 228 1.88 6.34 18.44
N PHE A 229 1.19 5.26 18.10
CA PHE A 229 1.08 4.79 16.72
C PHE A 229 0.46 5.85 15.81
N GLU A 230 -0.56 6.55 16.29
CA GLU A 230 -1.28 7.59 15.56
C GLU A 230 -0.41 8.81 15.31
N LEU A 231 0.37 9.23 16.32
CA LEU A 231 1.30 10.37 16.19
C LEU A 231 2.38 10.07 15.15
N THR A 232 3.02 8.92 15.26
CA THR A 232 4.11 8.54 14.34
C THR A 232 3.59 8.31 12.91
N SER A 233 2.39 7.74 12.74
CA SER A 233 1.74 7.63 11.44
C SER A 233 1.40 9.00 10.86
N HIS A 234 0.86 9.91 11.68
CA HIS A 234 0.58 11.29 11.27
C HIS A 234 1.85 12.01 10.78
N ILE A 235 2.97 11.81 11.49
CA ILE A 235 4.25 12.41 11.11
C ILE A 235 4.73 11.86 9.75
N ILE A 236 4.69 10.54 9.55
CA ILE A 236 5.10 9.89 8.29
C ILE A 236 4.27 10.41 7.12
N ASP A 237 2.95 10.41 7.28
CA ASP A 237 2.03 10.71 6.17
C ASP A 237 2.01 12.20 5.79
N ASN A 238 2.34 13.11 6.70
CA ASN A 238 2.18 14.55 6.48
C ASN A 238 3.50 15.35 6.45
N PHE A 239 4.56 14.90 7.11
CA PHE A 239 5.77 15.71 7.31
C PHE A 239 7.05 15.11 6.71
N MET A 240 7.04 13.83 6.38
CA MET A 240 8.18 13.11 5.83
C MET A 240 8.15 13.09 4.30
N PHE A 241 9.33 13.08 3.68
CA PHE A 241 9.48 12.92 2.23
C PHE A 241 10.80 12.23 1.92
N ALA A 242 10.91 11.58 0.76
CA ALA A 242 12.17 10.99 0.35
C ALA A 242 13.14 12.05 -0.15
N SER A 243 14.34 12.13 0.44
CA SER A 243 15.37 13.05 -0.05
C SER A 243 15.64 12.86 -1.55
N PRO A 244 15.74 13.93 -2.35
CA PRO A 244 16.17 13.84 -3.73
C PRO A 244 17.68 13.50 -3.86
N LEU A 245 18.46 13.75 -2.82
CA LEU A 245 19.89 13.51 -2.81
C LEU A 245 20.19 12.17 -2.13
N SER A 246 20.91 11.29 -2.81
CA SER A 246 21.34 10.03 -2.22
C SER A 246 22.65 10.19 -1.45
N PRO A 247 22.81 9.53 -0.29
CA PRO A 247 24.10 9.52 0.38
C PRO A 247 25.15 8.86 -0.54
N PRO A 248 26.40 9.34 -0.51
CA PRO A 248 27.50 8.71 -1.24
C PRO A 248 27.57 7.21 -0.94
N LEU A 249 27.67 6.38 -1.98
CA LEU A 249 27.72 4.91 -1.83
C LEU A 249 28.86 4.47 -0.89
N GLU A 250 29.98 5.19 -0.87
CA GLU A 250 31.14 4.91 -0.02
C GLU A 250 30.86 5.07 1.48
N LEU A 251 29.86 5.87 1.86
CA LEU A 251 29.47 6.06 3.26
C LEU A 251 28.47 5.01 3.74
N ILE A 252 27.65 4.50 2.83
CA ILE A 252 26.63 3.49 3.15
C ILE A 252 27.13 2.06 2.95
N VAL A 253 28.09 1.82 2.06
CA VAL A 253 28.64 0.48 1.84
C VAL A 253 29.57 0.10 2.98
N ASP A 254 29.34 -1.07 3.56
CA ASP A 254 30.25 -1.61 4.58
C ASP A 254 31.63 -1.86 3.97
N LYS A 255 32.66 -1.24 4.56
CA LYS A 255 34.05 -1.33 4.12
C LYS A 255 34.59 -2.76 4.17
N ASN A 256 34.00 -3.60 5.01
CA ASN A 256 34.38 -5.01 5.15
C ASN A 256 33.61 -5.95 4.19
N SER A 257 32.67 -5.42 3.42
CA SER A 257 31.84 -6.24 2.53
C SER A 257 32.63 -6.77 1.33
N PRO A 258 32.43 -8.05 0.94
CA PRO A 258 33.05 -8.59 -0.25
C PRO A 258 32.53 -7.85 -1.49
N LYS A 259 33.41 -7.56 -2.46
CA LYS A 259 33.02 -6.82 -3.69
C LYS A 259 31.86 -7.48 -4.46
N THR A 260 31.67 -8.79 -4.31
CA THR A 260 30.60 -9.57 -4.92
C THR A 260 29.23 -9.36 -4.27
N GLU A 261 29.20 -9.02 -2.98
CA GLU A 261 27.99 -8.79 -2.19
C GLU A 261 28.18 -7.51 -1.37
N ARG A 262 27.79 -6.36 -1.94
CA ARG A 262 27.84 -5.07 -1.24
C ARG A 262 26.75 -5.05 -0.17
N TYR A 263 27.16 -4.90 1.08
CA TYR A 263 26.25 -4.71 2.22
C TYR A 263 26.16 -3.23 2.57
N TYR A 264 25.00 -2.79 3.06
CA TYR A 264 24.73 -1.38 3.36
C TYR A 264 24.44 -1.18 4.85
N ASN A 265 24.95 -0.11 5.43
CA ASN A 265 24.68 0.27 6.81
C ASN A 265 24.30 1.76 6.88
N VAL A 266 23.03 2.00 7.20
CA VAL A 266 22.42 3.34 7.21
C VAL A 266 22.38 3.94 8.62
N THR A 267 22.83 3.22 9.65
CA THR A 267 22.71 3.63 11.06
C THR A 267 24.05 4.07 11.69
N SER A 268 25.00 4.57 10.89
CA SER A 268 26.32 4.99 11.38
C SER A 268 26.41 6.48 11.77
N ASP A 269 27.21 6.80 12.80
CA ASP A 269 27.41 8.17 13.29
C ASP A 269 27.94 9.13 12.20
N PHE A 270 28.92 8.69 11.40
CA PHE A 270 29.46 9.48 10.29
C PHE A 270 28.40 9.83 9.24
N LEU A 271 27.45 8.92 9.02
CA LEU A 271 26.37 9.13 8.07
C LEU A 271 25.32 10.08 8.64
N PHE A 272 25.07 10.05 9.95
CA PHE A 272 24.23 11.05 10.62
C PHE A 272 24.82 12.45 10.53
N ASP A 273 26.14 12.60 10.71
CA ASP A 273 26.81 13.89 10.52
C ASP A 273 26.62 14.39 9.08
N TRP A 274 26.78 13.51 8.10
CA TRP A 274 26.57 13.85 6.69
C TRP A 274 25.11 14.26 6.42
N TYR A 275 24.13 13.55 7.01
CA TYR A 275 22.71 13.89 6.91
C TYR A 275 22.38 15.27 7.46
N GLN A 276 22.96 15.65 8.59
CA GLN A 276 22.76 16.97 9.18
C GLN A 276 23.39 18.07 8.33
N GLN A 277 24.60 17.84 7.80
CA GLN A 277 25.31 18.80 6.95
C GLN A 277 24.65 18.99 5.58
N ASN A 278 24.03 17.94 5.03
CA ASN A 278 23.42 17.92 3.70
C ASN A 278 21.88 17.84 3.77
N CYS A 279 21.31 18.50 4.78
CA CYS A 279 19.87 18.63 4.94
C CYS A 279 19.35 19.83 4.14
N MET A 280 18.33 19.59 3.31
CA MET A 280 17.58 20.63 2.60
C MET A 280 16.27 20.98 3.31
N ALA A 281 15.72 20.04 4.09
CA ALA A 281 14.50 20.25 4.85
C ALA A 281 14.70 21.26 5.99
N SER A 282 13.68 22.10 6.23
CA SER A 282 13.60 22.91 7.43
C SER A 282 13.07 22.10 8.62
N ASP A 283 13.40 22.53 9.83
CA ASP A 283 12.72 22.07 11.03
C ASP A 283 11.23 22.41 10.96
N ILE A 284 10.40 21.58 11.59
CA ILE A 284 8.96 21.80 11.66
C ILE A 284 8.48 21.75 13.10
N GLU A 285 7.59 22.66 13.45
CA GLU A 285 6.88 22.65 14.72
C GLU A 285 5.37 22.49 14.46
N PHE A 286 4.74 21.56 15.16
CA PHE A 286 3.29 21.36 15.07
C PHE A 286 2.70 21.00 16.44
N THR A 287 1.41 21.30 16.61
CA THR A 287 0.70 20.96 17.85
C THR A 287 0.07 19.59 17.74
N TRP A 288 0.25 18.78 18.78
CA TRP A 288 -0.39 17.48 18.95
C TRP A 288 -1.13 17.40 20.28
N LYS A 289 -2.21 16.61 20.32
CA LYS A 289 -2.92 16.31 21.56
C LYS A 289 -2.50 14.93 22.05
N THR A 290 -1.97 14.87 23.27
CA THR A 290 -1.65 13.60 23.92
C THR A 290 -2.92 12.81 24.28
N LEU A 291 -2.78 11.53 24.64
CA LEU A 291 -3.88 10.70 25.14
C LEU A 291 -4.60 11.31 26.36
N SER A 292 -3.92 12.18 27.11
CA SER A 292 -4.48 12.92 28.23
C SER A 292 -5.14 14.25 27.83
N GLU A 293 -5.38 14.48 26.53
CA GLU A 293 -5.94 15.72 25.96
C GLU A 293 -5.10 16.99 26.23
N VAL A 294 -3.86 16.84 26.69
CA VAL A 294 -2.94 17.96 26.89
C VAL A 294 -2.30 18.32 25.55
N PRO A 295 -2.40 19.59 25.09
CA PRO A 295 -1.75 20.04 23.87
C PRO A 295 -0.25 20.25 24.10
N ILE A 296 0.56 19.62 23.25
CA ILE A 296 2.01 19.77 23.19
C ILE A 296 2.44 20.29 21.82
N THR A 297 3.50 21.07 21.77
CA THR A 297 4.14 21.46 20.51
C THR A 297 5.36 20.59 20.30
N ILE A 298 5.41 19.86 19.20
CA ILE A 298 6.51 18.96 18.83
C ILE A 298 7.36 19.64 17.77
N SER A 299 8.67 19.64 17.96
CA SER A 299 9.68 20.18 17.06
C SER A 299 10.53 19.04 16.49
N ILE A 300 10.43 18.83 15.18
CA ILE A 300 11.14 17.77 14.44
C ILE A 300 12.24 18.40 13.58
N PRO A 301 13.51 17.99 13.74
CA PRO A 301 14.60 18.40 12.88
C PRO A 301 14.37 18.06 11.40
N GLY A 302 14.75 18.97 10.51
CA GLY A 302 14.61 18.81 9.06
C GLY A 302 15.26 17.54 8.52
N TRP A 303 16.46 17.21 9.01
CA TRP A 303 17.21 16.06 8.49
C TRP A 303 16.49 14.73 8.73
N ILE A 304 15.71 14.60 9.82
CA ILE A 304 14.90 13.40 10.07
C ILE A 304 13.80 13.29 9.00
N ARG A 305 13.15 14.42 8.68
CA ARG A 305 12.07 14.50 7.69
C ARG A 305 12.48 14.02 6.31
N GLU A 306 13.73 14.29 5.97
CA GLU A 306 14.31 14.03 4.67
C GLU A 306 14.98 12.64 4.57
N ARG A 307 15.57 12.15 5.67
CA ARG A 307 16.49 10.99 5.66
C ARG A 307 15.92 9.71 6.23
N ILE A 308 14.71 9.73 6.76
CA ILE A 308 14.11 8.53 7.36
C ILE A 308 14.00 7.34 6.39
N PHE A 309 13.78 7.61 5.11
CA PHE A 309 13.62 6.57 4.09
C PHE A 309 14.94 5.98 3.58
N GLU A 310 16.10 6.44 4.05
CA GLU A 310 17.39 5.83 3.67
C GLU A 310 17.45 4.36 4.11
N LEU A 311 16.82 4.02 5.25
CA LEU A 311 16.62 2.64 5.68
C LEU A 311 15.82 1.84 4.64
N PHE A 312 14.78 2.43 4.03
CA PHE A 312 13.97 1.78 3.00
C PHE A 312 14.76 1.51 1.71
N PHE A 313 15.59 2.47 1.27
CA PHE A 313 16.33 2.36 0.02
C PHE A 313 17.46 1.34 0.08
N PHE A 314 18.30 1.42 1.11
CA PHE A 314 19.55 0.64 1.18
C PHE A 314 19.55 -0.43 2.28
N GLY A 315 18.71 -0.29 3.29
CA GLY A 315 18.60 -1.25 4.40
C GLY A 315 19.63 -1.02 5.49
N ASP A 316 19.71 -1.97 6.41
CA ASP A 316 20.69 -2.02 7.48
C ASP A 316 21.18 -3.46 7.65
N PHE A 317 22.39 -3.73 7.17
CA PHE A 317 23.03 -5.03 7.22
C PHE A 317 23.24 -5.52 8.65
N ALA A 318 23.51 -4.62 9.61
CA ALA A 318 23.69 -5.01 11.01
C ALA A 318 22.41 -5.62 11.61
N SER A 319 21.26 -5.22 11.07
CA SER A 319 19.93 -5.70 11.46
C SER A 319 19.38 -6.77 10.50
N ASP A 320 20.19 -7.28 9.56
CA ASP A 320 19.77 -8.19 8.48
C ASP A 320 18.58 -7.66 7.64
N LEU A 321 18.54 -6.33 7.46
CA LEU A 321 17.53 -5.66 6.68
C LEU A 321 18.10 -5.27 5.32
N LEU A 322 17.61 -5.88 4.24
CA LEU A 322 18.02 -5.52 2.89
C LEU A 322 17.11 -4.42 2.33
N GLY A 323 17.70 -3.34 1.82
CA GLY A 323 16.95 -2.26 1.18
C GLY A 323 16.31 -2.66 -0.15
N ILE A 324 15.30 -1.89 -0.56
CA ILE A 324 14.52 -2.20 -1.76
C ILE A 324 15.35 -2.10 -3.05
N VAL A 325 16.29 -1.15 -3.10
CA VAL A 325 17.08 -0.90 -4.32
C VAL A 325 18.05 -2.05 -4.59
N PRO A 326 18.88 -2.51 -3.62
CA PRO A 326 19.65 -3.74 -3.77
C PRO A 326 18.78 -4.97 -4.05
N LEU A 327 17.58 -5.05 -3.47
CA LEU A 327 16.68 -6.18 -3.65
C LEU A 327 16.19 -6.28 -5.11
N ILE A 328 15.82 -5.16 -5.74
CA ILE A 328 15.46 -5.11 -7.17
C ILE A 328 16.61 -5.65 -8.04
N VAL A 329 17.85 -5.20 -7.81
CA VAL A 329 19.01 -5.70 -8.56
C VAL A 329 19.23 -7.20 -8.32
N LYS A 330 19.02 -7.68 -7.09
CA LYS A 330 19.07 -9.12 -6.77
C LYS A 330 18.01 -9.91 -7.52
N ILE A 331 16.82 -9.36 -7.75
CA ILE A 331 15.76 -9.99 -8.55
C ILE A 331 16.17 -10.01 -10.02
N MET A 332 16.64 -8.89 -10.56
CA MET A 332 17.10 -8.79 -11.96
C MET A 332 18.23 -9.76 -12.29
N LYS A 333 19.07 -10.10 -11.33
CA LYS A 333 20.10 -11.14 -11.50
C LYS A 333 19.53 -12.56 -11.52
N SER A 334 18.43 -12.82 -10.81
CA SER A 334 17.82 -14.16 -10.73
C SER A 334 16.83 -14.46 -11.85
N VAL A 335 16.12 -13.46 -12.41
CA VAL A 335 15.23 -13.70 -13.54
C VAL A 335 16.00 -14.03 -14.84
N PRO A 336 15.39 -14.82 -15.75
CA PRO A 336 15.91 -15.07 -17.10
C PRO A 336 16.24 -13.78 -17.84
N VAL A 337 17.32 -13.81 -18.63
CA VAL A 337 17.86 -12.61 -19.31
C VAL A 337 16.82 -11.92 -20.19
N ASP A 338 15.98 -12.69 -20.87
CA ASP A 338 14.96 -12.20 -21.81
C ASP A 338 13.88 -11.35 -21.12
N LEU A 339 13.60 -11.60 -19.84
CA LEU A 339 12.56 -10.89 -19.09
C LEU A 339 13.04 -9.56 -18.49
N ARG A 340 14.36 -9.40 -18.30
CA ARG A 340 14.93 -8.32 -17.49
C ARG A 340 14.58 -6.94 -18.02
N ARG A 341 14.72 -6.73 -19.34
CA ARG A 341 14.42 -5.43 -19.98
C ARG A 341 12.94 -5.07 -19.85
N THR A 342 12.05 -6.03 -20.09
CA THR A 342 10.61 -5.83 -19.97
C THR A 342 10.24 -5.46 -18.52
N LEU A 343 10.70 -6.24 -17.55
CA LEU A 343 10.38 -6.02 -16.13
C LEU A 343 10.94 -4.69 -15.60
N ILE A 344 12.19 -4.34 -15.91
CA ILE A 344 12.82 -3.12 -15.39
C ILE A 344 12.25 -1.84 -16.01
N SER A 345 11.71 -1.92 -17.23
CA SER A 345 11.04 -0.79 -17.90
C SER A 345 9.65 -0.48 -17.38
N GLN A 346 9.15 -1.30 -16.47
CA GLN A 346 7.77 -1.28 -16.01
C GLN A 346 7.71 -1.52 -14.50
N ILE A 347 8.36 -0.63 -13.72
CA ILE A 347 8.35 -0.71 -12.26
C ILE A 347 7.10 -0.03 -11.73
N LEU A 348 6.25 -0.78 -11.04
CA LEU A 348 5.04 -0.26 -10.39
C LEU A 348 5.22 -0.29 -8.88
N VAL A 349 5.16 0.86 -8.21
CA VAL A 349 5.25 0.95 -6.75
C VAL A 349 3.86 1.23 -6.17
N VAL A 350 3.39 0.36 -5.26
CA VAL A 350 2.05 0.42 -4.64
C VAL A 350 2.13 0.20 -3.12
N GLY A 351 1.01 0.40 -2.42
CA GLY A 351 0.91 0.19 -0.97
C GLY A 351 1.19 1.46 -0.15
N GLY A 352 1.23 1.34 1.18
CA GLY A 352 1.19 2.47 2.13
C GLY A 352 2.28 3.52 1.88
N LEU A 353 3.54 3.08 1.76
CA LEU A 353 4.67 3.98 1.57
C LEU A 353 4.75 4.59 0.17
N SER A 354 4.09 4.02 -0.84
CA SER A 354 4.21 4.48 -2.24
C SER A 354 3.70 5.90 -2.48
N VAL A 355 2.89 6.44 -1.56
CA VAL A 355 2.34 7.81 -1.60
C VAL A 355 3.35 8.85 -1.13
N ILE A 356 4.40 8.45 -0.42
CA ILE A 356 5.40 9.37 0.13
C ILE A 356 6.02 10.21 -1.02
N PRO A 357 6.06 11.54 -0.87
CA PRO A 357 6.61 12.41 -1.90
C PRO A 357 8.04 12.02 -2.29
N ASN A 358 8.30 12.02 -3.60
CA ASN A 358 9.59 11.69 -4.20
C ASN A 358 10.11 10.25 -3.95
N LEU A 359 9.38 9.39 -3.23
CA LEU A 359 9.86 8.02 -2.92
C LEU A 359 10.10 7.21 -4.19
N ARG A 360 9.14 7.20 -5.12
CA ARG A 360 9.19 6.40 -6.35
C ARG A 360 10.33 6.85 -7.27
N LEU A 361 10.47 8.16 -7.46
CA LEU A 361 11.57 8.79 -8.21
C LEU A 361 12.93 8.45 -7.59
N ARG A 362 13.03 8.48 -6.26
CA ARG A 362 14.26 8.15 -5.54
C ARG A 362 14.63 6.67 -5.69
N ILE A 363 13.66 5.75 -5.65
CA ILE A 363 13.90 4.33 -5.98
C ILE A 363 14.51 4.19 -7.37
N LEU A 364 13.92 4.84 -8.38
CA LEU A 364 14.39 4.75 -9.76
C LEU A 364 15.81 5.32 -9.91
N LYS A 365 16.07 6.51 -9.34
CA LYS A 365 17.39 7.16 -9.38
C LYS A 365 18.49 6.30 -8.76
N ASP A 366 18.24 5.77 -7.56
CA ASP A 366 19.22 4.95 -6.84
C ASP A 366 19.41 3.60 -7.52
N LEU A 367 18.33 3.04 -8.08
CA LEU A 367 18.38 1.82 -8.88
C LEU A 367 19.24 1.99 -10.12
N VAL A 368 19.04 3.05 -10.91
CA VAL A 368 19.86 3.35 -12.08
C VAL A 368 21.34 3.48 -11.68
N THR A 369 21.61 4.20 -10.59
CA THR A 369 22.98 4.36 -10.06
C THR A 369 23.59 2.99 -9.70
N LEU A 370 22.82 2.11 -9.05
CA LEU A 370 23.29 0.78 -8.67
C LEU A 370 23.50 -0.12 -9.88
N LEU A 371 22.59 -0.09 -10.87
CA LEU A 371 22.68 -0.84 -12.12
C LEU A 371 23.93 -0.43 -12.93
N LEU A 372 24.24 0.86 -13.01
CA LEU A 372 25.43 1.38 -13.69
C LEU A 372 26.74 0.91 -13.03
N SER A 373 26.69 0.65 -11.71
CA SER A 373 27.85 0.19 -10.93
C SER A 373 28.12 -1.31 -11.02
N ASP A 374 27.23 -2.08 -11.67
CA ASP A 374 27.37 -3.53 -11.88
C ASP A 374 27.44 -3.85 -13.38
N ASP A 375 28.59 -4.36 -13.83
CA ASP A 375 28.86 -4.61 -15.25
C ASP A 375 27.81 -5.50 -15.93
N ARG A 376 27.20 -6.45 -15.20
CA ARG A 376 26.19 -7.37 -15.78
C ARG A 376 24.83 -6.71 -15.92
N CYS A 377 24.56 -5.68 -15.13
CA CYS A 377 23.27 -5.00 -15.06
C CYS A 377 23.30 -3.62 -15.73
N LYS A 378 24.47 -3.09 -16.07
CA LYS A 378 24.66 -1.81 -16.75
C LYS A 378 23.75 -1.60 -17.97
N PRO A 379 23.52 -2.59 -18.87
CA PRO A 379 22.62 -2.40 -20.01
C PRO A 379 21.15 -2.20 -19.65
N LEU A 380 20.74 -2.51 -18.41
CA LEU A 380 19.37 -2.34 -17.92
C LEU A 380 19.11 -0.92 -17.42
N ALA A 381 20.17 -0.15 -17.10
CA ALA A 381 20.04 1.18 -16.52
C ALA A 381 19.25 2.13 -17.43
N ASP A 382 19.54 2.11 -18.73
CA ASP A 382 18.87 2.96 -19.74
C ASP A 382 17.39 2.59 -19.95
N SER A 383 17.02 1.36 -19.60
CA SER A 383 15.64 0.86 -19.74
C SER A 383 14.82 1.00 -18.46
N ALA A 384 15.42 1.35 -17.33
CA ALA A 384 14.71 1.41 -16.06
C ALA A 384 13.70 2.57 -16.05
N ALA A 385 12.43 2.27 -15.76
CA ALA A 385 11.38 3.28 -15.76
C ALA A 385 10.22 2.93 -14.83
N LEU A 386 9.55 3.96 -14.32
CA LEU A 386 8.29 3.79 -13.59
C LEU A 386 7.13 3.57 -14.55
N CYS A 387 6.21 2.70 -14.15
CA CYS A 387 5.04 2.33 -14.92
C CYS A 387 4.03 3.47 -15.08
N ASP A 388 3.99 4.37 -14.10
CA ASP A 388 2.93 5.35 -13.87
C ASP A 388 3.49 6.78 -13.74
N GLU A 389 4.66 7.06 -14.33
CA GLU A 389 5.11 8.43 -14.52
C GLU A 389 4.38 9.07 -15.71
N VAL A 390 3.78 10.23 -15.45
CA VAL A 390 3.22 11.10 -16.47
C VAL A 390 4.40 11.74 -17.20
N ASP A 391 4.48 11.55 -18.52
CA ASP A 391 5.43 12.29 -19.35
C ASP A 391 5.21 13.80 -19.10
N PRO A 392 6.21 14.58 -18.65
CA PRO A 392 6.03 15.99 -18.32
C PRO A 392 5.45 16.81 -19.47
N ALA A 393 5.63 16.37 -20.73
CA ALA A 393 5.06 16.99 -21.91
C ALA A 393 3.51 16.94 -21.96
N LEU A 394 2.88 16.02 -21.23
CA LEU A 394 1.42 15.84 -21.19
C LEU A 394 0.72 16.70 -20.13
N GLN A 395 1.46 17.48 -19.33
CA GLN A 395 0.87 18.37 -18.32
C GLN A 395 0.30 19.69 -18.89
N ILE A 396 0.57 20.03 -20.15
CA ILE A 396 0.24 21.37 -20.69
C ILE A 396 -1.23 21.51 -21.13
N ASP A 397 -1.95 20.42 -21.43
CA ASP A 397 -3.23 20.54 -22.15
C ASP A 397 -4.51 20.39 -21.31
N SER A 398 -4.46 20.13 -20.00
CA SER A 398 -5.68 19.74 -19.25
C SER A 398 -6.12 20.67 -18.11
N VAL A 399 -5.54 21.86 -17.92
CA VAL A 399 -5.92 22.73 -16.77
C VAL A 399 -6.33 24.16 -17.15
N GLU A 400 -6.09 24.68 -18.37
CA GLU A 400 -6.41 26.09 -18.68
C GLU A 400 -7.42 26.39 -19.81
N ASN A 401 -7.85 25.43 -20.63
CA ASN A 401 -8.65 25.77 -21.83
C ASN A 401 -10.17 25.61 -21.76
N ASP A 402 -10.76 25.15 -20.64
CA ASP A 402 -12.21 24.87 -20.59
C ASP A 402 -13.09 26.00 -19.99
N ILE A 403 -12.56 27.22 -19.78
CA ILE A 403 -13.37 28.34 -19.25
C ILE A 403 -13.52 29.52 -20.24
N THR A 404 -12.91 29.51 -21.42
CA THR A 404 -13.10 30.62 -22.39
C THR A 404 -13.28 30.17 -23.84
N SER A 405 -14.40 29.52 -24.15
CA SER A 405 -14.89 29.51 -25.54
C SER A 405 -16.42 29.41 -25.62
N THR A 406 -17.12 30.30 -24.93
CA THR A 406 -18.49 30.65 -25.32
C THR A 406 -18.43 31.67 -26.45
N ILE A 407 -19.09 31.32 -27.56
CA ILE A 407 -19.55 32.20 -28.66
C ILE A 407 -18.52 32.50 -29.75
N ASN A 408 -18.54 31.67 -30.80
CA ASN A 408 -18.80 32.20 -32.13
C ASN A 408 -19.60 31.17 -32.95
N LYS A 409 -20.91 31.44 -33.06
CA LYS A 409 -21.74 30.89 -34.13
C LYS A 409 -21.31 31.60 -35.41
N ASN A 410 -20.76 30.83 -36.34
CA ASN A 410 -20.81 30.99 -37.80
C ASN A 410 -19.57 30.32 -38.37
N ASP A 411 -19.68 29.06 -38.77
CA ASP A 411 -19.29 28.72 -40.14
C ASP A 411 -19.90 27.38 -40.58
N VAL A 412 -20.32 27.45 -41.83
CA VAL A 412 -21.22 26.61 -42.61
C VAL A 412 -20.36 25.70 -43.48
N PHE A 413 -20.68 24.40 -43.49
CA PHE A 413 -20.45 23.43 -44.58
C PHE A 413 -19.03 23.28 -45.19
N ASN A 414 -18.40 22.14 -44.94
CA ASN A 414 -18.05 21.11 -45.95
C ASN A 414 -16.86 20.26 -45.49
N SER A 415 -17.07 18.94 -45.36
CA SER A 415 -16.43 17.91 -46.18
C SER A 415 -16.46 16.56 -45.46
N HIS A 416 -17.13 15.60 -46.11
CA HIS A 416 -17.02 14.17 -45.84
C HIS A 416 -15.55 13.71 -45.92
N GLU A 417 -15.11 12.91 -44.95
CA GLU A 417 -14.57 11.56 -45.20
C GLU A 417 -14.36 10.81 -43.89
N LYS A 418 -14.78 9.54 -43.91
CA LYS A 418 -14.72 8.60 -42.79
C LYS A 418 -13.31 8.05 -42.67
N ASP A 419 -12.55 8.52 -41.69
CA ASP A 419 -11.46 7.73 -41.12
C ASP A 419 -11.91 7.21 -39.75
N THR A 420 -12.23 5.92 -39.71
CA THR A 420 -12.35 5.17 -38.46
C THR A 420 -10.95 5.00 -37.87
N LYS A 421 -10.41 6.08 -37.31
CA LYS A 421 -9.24 5.99 -36.43
C LYS A 421 -9.69 5.13 -35.25
N ASN A 422 -9.11 3.94 -35.12
CA ASN A 422 -9.13 3.18 -33.88
C ASN A 422 -8.63 4.11 -32.77
N VAL A 423 -9.56 4.71 -32.03
CA VAL A 423 -9.27 5.46 -30.83
C VAL A 423 -8.83 4.40 -29.82
N HIS A 424 -7.53 4.13 -29.78
CA HIS A 424 -6.93 3.47 -28.63
C HIS A 424 -7.15 4.40 -27.45
N TYR A 425 -8.19 4.10 -26.65
CA TYR A 425 -8.32 4.66 -25.33
C TYR A 425 -7.08 4.24 -24.55
N LYS A 426 -6.09 5.12 -24.47
CA LYS A 426 -5.00 5.01 -23.50
C LYS A 426 -5.61 5.33 -22.14
N ASN A 427 -6.25 4.33 -21.55
CA ASN A 427 -6.69 4.41 -20.16
C ASN A 427 -5.41 4.43 -19.34
N SER A 428 -4.94 5.62 -18.97
CA SER A 428 -3.59 5.76 -18.42
C SER A 428 -3.47 5.09 -17.05
N GLY A 429 -4.57 4.79 -16.37
CA GLY A 429 -4.58 4.17 -15.03
C GLY A 429 -3.90 5.02 -13.94
N LEU A 430 -3.29 6.14 -14.34
CA LEU A 430 -2.60 7.15 -13.53
C LEU A 430 -3.54 7.81 -12.50
N VAL A 431 -4.85 7.71 -12.73
CA VAL A 431 -5.90 8.28 -11.88
C VAL A 431 -6.04 7.51 -10.55
N PHE A 432 -5.63 6.24 -10.50
CA PHE A 432 -5.85 5.42 -9.32
C PHE A 432 -4.74 5.56 -8.28
N SER A 433 -5.17 5.88 -7.05
CA SER A 433 -4.28 5.95 -5.89
C SER A 433 -3.47 4.66 -5.73
N PRO A 434 -2.13 4.74 -5.61
CA PRO A 434 -1.26 3.59 -5.36
C PRO A 434 -1.66 2.72 -4.14
N LEU A 435 -2.40 3.28 -3.17
CA LEU A 435 -2.86 2.57 -1.97
C LEU A 435 -3.90 1.48 -2.25
N ASN A 436 -4.70 1.67 -3.31
CA ASN A 436 -5.89 0.86 -3.57
C ASN A 436 -5.80 0.12 -4.91
N ARG A 437 -4.65 0.13 -5.59
CA ARG A 437 -4.56 -0.44 -6.96
C ARG A 437 -4.90 -1.91 -7.03
N ALA A 438 -4.47 -2.73 -6.07
CA ALA A 438 -4.82 -4.15 -6.04
C ALA A 438 -6.34 -4.36 -5.95
N TRP A 439 -7.01 -3.62 -5.05
CA TRP A 439 -8.47 -3.64 -4.91
C TRP A 439 -9.19 -3.13 -6.17
N ILE A 440 -8.75 -1.99 -6.73
CA ILE A 440 -9.36 -1.38 -7.93
C ILE A 440 -9.17 -2.27 -9.15
N GLY A 441 -7.97 -2.85 -9.32
CA GLY A 441 -7.69 -3.78 -10.41
C GLY A 441 -8.56 -5.02 -10.33
N THR A 442 -8.81 -5.51 -9.11
CA THR A 442 -9.76 -6.60 -8.86
C THR A 442 -11.19 -6.20 -9.22
N SER A 443 -11.58 -4.97 -8.89
CA SER A 443 -12.89 -4.40 -9.26
C SER A 443 -13.06 -4.36 -10.78
N ILE A 444 -12.08 -3.83 -11.50
CA ILE A 444 -12.05 -3.78 -12.96
C ILE A 444 -12.09 -5.20 -13.56
N ALA A 445 -11.23 -6.10 -13.11
CA ALA A 445 -11.15 -7.46 -13.62
C ALA A 445 -12.47 -8.22 -13.42
N THR A 446 -13.06 -8.08 -12.23
CA THR A 446 -14.33 -8.71 -11.90
C THR A 446 -15.48 -8.18 -12.76
N SER A 447 -15.56 -6.85 -12.94
CA SER A 447 -16.57 -6.23 -13.81
C SER A 447 -16.37 -6.56 -15.28
N ALA A 448 -15.14 -6.84 -15.70
CA ALA A 448 -14.82 -7.34 -17.04
C ALA A 448 -15.08 -8.85 -17.21
N ASN A 449 -15.70 -9.52 -16.21
CA ASN A 449 -15.95 -10.96 -16.19
C ASN A 449 -14.67 -11.83 -16.31
N ILE A 450 -13.52 -11.30 -15.91
CA ILE A 450 -12.32 -12.12 -15.71
C ILE A 450 -12.62 -12.99 -14.49
N ASN A 451 -12.69 -14.30 -14.71
CA ASN A 451 -12.94 -15.27 -13.66
C ASN A 451 -11.65 -16.02 -13.33
N GLY A 452 -11.41 -16.23 -12.05
CA GLY A 452 -10.37 -17.13 -11.57
C GLY A 452 -10.95 -18.50 -11.23
N PHE A 453 -10.13 -19.34 -10.63
CA PHE A 453 -10.58 -20.61 -10.07
C PHE A 453 -11.56 -20.35 -8.92
N GLU A 454 -12.79 -20.82 -9.06
CA GLU A 454 -13.83 -20.67 -8.02
C GLU A 454 -13.76 -21.84 -7.02
N ILE A 455 -13.71 -21.49 -5.74
CA ILE A 455 -13.73 -22.44 -4.63
C ILE A 455 -15.10 -22.33 -3.97
N SER A 456 -15.85 -23.42 -3.99
CA SER A 456 -17.13 -23.59 -3.29
C SER A 456 -16.96 -24.53 -2.12
N LEU A 457 -18.04 -24.80 -1.38
CA LEU A 457 -18.02 -25.79 -0.31
C LEU A 457 -17.70 -27.21 -0.82
N ASP A 458 -18.08 -27.52 -2.07
CA ASP A 458 -17.96 -28.86 -2.65
C ASP A 458 -16.51 -29.23 -3.01
N ASN A 459 -15.70 -28.25 -3.45
CA ASN A 459 -14.29 -28.46 -3.82
C ASN A 459 -13.30 -27.92 -2.76
N PHE A 460 -13.80 -27.49 -1.60
CA PHE A 460 -12.98 -26.90 -0.55
C PHE A 460 -11.91 -27.85 0.00
N ASP A 461 -12.26 -29.14 0.14
CA ASP A 461 -11.33 -30.13 0.70
C ASP A 461 -10.19 -30.46 -0.29
N GLU A 462 -10.43 -30.33 -1.60
CA GLU A 462 -9.39 -30.47 -2.65
C GLU A 462 -8.40 -29.30 -2.62
N PHE A 463 -8.90 -28.08 -2.38
CA PHE A 463 -8.08 -26.87 -2.22
C PHE A 463 -7.11 -26.96 -1.03
N GLY A 464 -7.51 -27.64 0.04
CA GLY A 464 -6.67 -27.91 1.20
C GLY A 464 -5.40 -28.71 0.87
N VAL A 465 -5.47 -29.56 -0.17
CA VAL A 465 -4.39 -30.45 -0.64
C VAL A 465 -3.54 -29.79 -1.72
N SER A 466 -4.13 -28.98 -2.62
CA SER A 466 -3.42 -28.32 -3.72
C SER A 466 -2.60 -27.09 -3.30
N SER A 467 -2.97 -26.41 -2.20
CA SER A 467 -2.18 -25.29 -1.63
C SER A 467 -0.77 -25.67 -1.13
N GLN A 468 -0.40 -26.96 -1.14
CA GLN A 468 0.97 -27.41 -0.88
C GLN A 468 1.83 -27.53 -2.14
N TYR A 469 1.22 -27.37 -3.34
CA TYR A 469 1.85 -27.65 -4.64
C TYR A 469 1.68 -26.54 -5.69
N MET A 470 0.86 -25.51 -5.40
CA MET A 470 0.93 -24.20 -6.06
C MET A 470 1.78 -23.31 -5.18
#